data_AF-A0A5K3FTT6-F1
#
_entry.id   AF-A0A5K3FTT6-F1
#
_cell.length_a   1.000
_cell.length_b   1.000
_cell.length_c   1.000
_cell.angle_alpha   90.00
_cell.angle_beta   90.00
_cell.angle_gamma   90.00
#
_symmetry.space_group_name_H-M   'P 1'
#
loop_
_entity.id
_entity.type
_entity.pdbx_description
1 polymer ?
#
loop_
_entity_poly.entity_id
_entity_poly.type
_entity_poly.pdbx_seq_one_letter_code
_entity_poly.pdbx_strand_id
1 'polypeptide(L)'
;MDIYFKREFEHPTYSFKERGACNVLLAFTPEQRVKGAVSASSGNHASAMAYHAKRLGIPCTVCMPVSAPLPKIQNCRKHGANIVLKGKNISEARKVALKLANRRGMTYINGYDHPHILAGQGVIGLEILEQVPDVDAVVLTVGGGGLLSGVSCAIKHNRPQTKIYAVESVRCASWISAMSAGKPVFTVCDHTLADGQCQL
;
A
#
# COMPACT_ATOMS: atom_id res chain seq x y z
N MET A 1 23.97 -10.19 -19.12
CA MET A 1 22.65 -10.15 -18.44
C MET A 1 22.68 -8.94 -17.56
N ASP A 2 21.89 -7.93 -17.89
CA ASP A 2 21.84 -6.69 -17.11
C ASP A 2 20.77 -6.79 -16.04
N ILE A 3 21.10 -6.34 -14.83
CA ILE A 3 20.22 -6.42 -13.67
C ILE A 3 20.10 -5.03 -13.07
N TYR A 4 18.86 -4.54 -12.99
CA TYR A 4 18.54 -3.22 -12.46
C TYR A 4 17.70 -3.35 -11.20
N PHE A 5 17.93 -2.44 -10.24
CA PHE A 5 17.13 -2.34 -9.02
C PHE A 5 16.36 -1.03 -9.01
N LYS A 6 15.03 -1.12 -8.95
CA LYS A 6 14.17 0.06 -8.73
C LYS A 6 14.13 0.38 -7.23
N ARG A 7 14.91 1.37 -6.80
CA ARG A 7 15.22 1.67 -5.39
C ARG A 7 14.12 2.44 -4.66
N GLU A 8 12.92 1.89 -4.61
CA GLU A 8 11.76 2.49 -3.92
C GLU A 8 11.96 2.68 -2.40
N PHE A 9 13.00 2.06 -1.83
CA PHE A 9 13.39 2.24 -0.42
C PHE A 9 14.13 3.56 -0.15
N GLU A 10 14.52 4.32 -1.17
CA GLU A 10 15.14 5.65 -1.00
C GLU A 10 14.11 6.75 -0.75
N HIS A 11 12.83 6.44 -0.84
CA HIS A 11 11.77 7.36 -0.47
C HIS A 11 11.79 7.70 1.03
N PRO A 12 11.23 8.86 1.44
CA PRO A 12 11.26 9.31 2.85
C PRO A 12 10.67 8.31 3.87
N THR A 13 9.67 7.53 3.48
CA THR A 13 9.09 6.46 4.32
C THR A 13 9.61 5.06 3.99
N TYR A 14 10.72 4.98 3.25
CA TYR A 14 11.48 3.77 2.93
C TYR A 14 10.69 2.70 2.15
N SER A 15 9.70 3.11 1.36
CA SER A 15 8.95 2.19 0.52
C SER A 15 8.21 2.87 -0.63
N PHE A 16 7.77 2.05 -1.59
CA PHE A 16 6.92 2.48 -2.69
C PHE A 16 5.54 3.01 -2.26
N LYS A 17 5.11 2.77 -1.01
CA LYS A 17 3.76 3.17 -0.56
C LYS A 17 3.54 4.68 -0.62
N GLU A 18 4.60 5.49 -0.66
CA GLU A 18 4.52 6.94 -0.92
C GLU A 18 3.67 7.26 -2.14
N ARG A 19 3.86 6.53 -3.24
CA ARG A 19 3.29 6.90 -4.53
C ARG A 19 1.78 6.84 -4.51
N GLY A 20 1.25 5.69 -4.05
CA GLY A 20 -0.18 5.53 -3.83
C GLY A 20 -0.72 6.54 -2.82
N ALA A 21 -0.10 6.65 -1.64
CA ALA A 21 -0.57 7.54 -0.57
C ALA A 21 -0.61 9.01 -1.00
N CYS A 22 0.44 9.50 -1.68
CA CYS A 22 0.49 10.84 -2.24
C CYS A 22 -0.62 11.04 -3.28
N ASN A 23 -0.73 10.11 -4.24
CA ASN A 23 -1.68 10.24 -5.34
C ASN A 23 -3.14 10.30 -4.83
N VAL A 24 -3.50 9.41 -3.91
CA VAL A 24 -4.87 9.40 -3.36
C VAL A 24 -5.18 10.65 -2.55
N LEU A 25 -4.23 11.16 -1.75
CA LEU A 25 -4.43 12.36 -0.95
C LEU A 25 -4.49 13.63 -1.82
N LEU A 26 -3.72 13.69 -2.91
CA LEU A 26 -3.80 14.79 -3.87
C LEU A 26 -5.16 14.83 -4.57
N ALA A 27 -5.74 13.65 -4.86
CA ALA A 27 -7.04 13.50 -5.48
C ALA A 27 -8.23 13.81 -4.56
N PHE A 28 -8.02 14.12 -3.28
CA PHE A 28 -9.12 14.45 -2.37
C PHE A 28 -9.85 15.72 -2.79
N THR A 29 -11.18 15.65 -2.74
CA THR A 29 -12.04 16.82 -2.87
C THR A 29 -11.83 17.79 -1.69
N PRO A 30 -12.22 19.07 -1.81
CA PRO A 30 -12.13 20.02 -0.70
C PRO A 30 -12.80 19.51 0.59
N GLU A 31 -13.95 18.85 0.48
CA GLU A 31 -14.64 18.27 1.64
C GLU A 31 -13.82 17.12 2.28
N GLN A 32 -13.30 16.20 1.47
CA GLN A 32 -12.48 15.10 1.96
C GLN A 32 -11.19 15.59 2.62
N ARG A 33 -10.59 16.68 2.12
CA ARG A 33 -9.41 17.31 2.72
C ARG A 33 -9.70 17.83 4.13
N VAL A 34 -10.86 18.44 4.34
CA VAL A 34 -11.28 18.94 5.67
C VAL A 34 -11.62 17.80 6.62
N LYS A 35 -12.37 16.79 6.15
CA LYS A 35 -12.77 15.64 6.98
C LYS A 35 -11.61 14.70 7.31
N GLY A 36 -10.62 14.63 6.42
CA GLY A 36 -9.41 13.86 6.59
C GLY A 36 -9.50 12.39 6.14
N ALA A 37 -8.33 11.76 6.12
CA ALA A 37 -8.16 10.36 5.75
C ALA A 37 -8.12 9.47 6.99
N VAL A 38 -8.65 8.25 6.87
CA VAL A 38 -8.47 7.19 7.86
C VAL A 38 -8.00 5.91 7.18
N SER A 39 -7.05 5.21 7.79
CA SER A 39 -6.61 3.90 7.29
C SER A 39 -6.38 2.93 8.44
N ALA A 40 -6.35 1.64 8.12
CA ALA A 40 -5.92 0.59 9.04
C ALA A 40 -4.65 -0.05 8.49
N SER A 41 -3.53 0.22 9.14
CA SER A 41 -2.22 -0.33 8.78
C SER A 41 -1.28 -0.15 9.96
N SER A 42 -0.44 -1.14 10.21
CA SER A 42 0.68 -1.03 11.15
C SER A 42 2.03 -1.06 10.41
N GLY A 43 2.08 -0.70 9.11
CA GLY A 43 3.28 -0.85 8.28
C GLY A 43 3.55 0.33 7.35
N ASN A 44 4.13 0.05 6.18
CA ASN A 44 4.57 1.06 5.21
C ASN A 44 3.44 1.99 4.75
N HIS A 45 2.21 1.47 4.60
CA HIS A 45 1.06 2.30 4.22
C HIS A 45 0.70 3.34 5.30
N ALA A 46 0.76 2.97 6.58
CA ALA A 46 0.55 3.90 7.67
C ALA A 46 1.56 5.06 7.65
N SER A 47 2.84 4.73 7.43
CA SER A 47 3.92 5.71 7.38
C SER A 47 3.75 6.66 6.20
N ALA A 48 3.50 6.13 4.99
CA ALA A 48 3.28 6.92 3.79
C ALA A 48 2.05 7.84 3.91
N MET A 49 0.93 7.32 4.42
CA MET A 49 -0.28 8.12 4.67
C MET A 49 -0.02 9.25 5.66
N ALA A 50 0.64 8.96 6.78
CA ALA A 50 0.96 9.97 7.79
C ALA A 50 1.90 11.04 7.24
N TYR A 51 2.96 10.63 6.54
CA TYR A 51 3.95 11.53 5.94
C TYR A 51 3.33 12.48 4.92
N HIS A 52 2.59 11.96 3.94
CA HIS A 52 1.99 12.80 2.89
C HIS A 52 0.81 13.64 3.40
N ALA A 53 0.01 13.11 4.32
CA ALA A 53 -1.10 13.88 4.88
C ALA A 53 -0.61 15.12 5.65
N LYS A 54 0.49 15.00 6.42
CA LYS A 54 1.14 16.15 7.06
C LYS A 54 1.58 17.20 6.05
N ARG A 55 2.25 16.79 4.98
CA ARG A 55 2.74 17.71 3.94
C ARG A 55 1.61 18.44 3.22
N LEU A 56 0.45 17.79 3.09
CA LEU A 56 -0.73 18.33 2.40
C LEU A 56 -1.70 19.04 3.35
N GLY A 57 -1.42 19.09 4.66
CA GLY A 57 -2.33 19.68 5.65
C GLY A 57 -3.64 18.92 5.82
N ILE A 58 -3.68 17.62 5.51
CA ILE A 58 -4.88 16.78 5.60
C ILE A 58 -4.86 16.04 6.95
N PRO A 59 -5.92 16.09 7.76
CA PRO A 59 -6.01 15.29 8.98
C PRO A 59 -5.90 13.79 8.65
N CYS A 60 -5.02 13.08 9.34
CA CYS A 60 -4.82 11.65 9.12
C CYS A 60 -5.04 10.88 10.41
N THR A 61 -5.89 9.84 10.36
CA THR A 61 -6.00 8.86 11.44
C THR A 61 -5.54 7.48 10.96
N VAL A 62 -4.68 6.84 11.74
CA VAL A 62 -4.27 5.46 11.50
C VAL A 62 -4.74 4.57 12.65
N CYS A 63 -5.57 3.59 12.31
CA CYS A 63 -5.98 2.53 13.22
C CYS A 63 -4.98 1.38 13.17
N MET A 64 -4.50 0.98 14.34
CA MET A 64 -3.55 -0.13 14.51
C MET A 64 -4.06 -1.08 15.59
N PRO A 65 -3.72 -2.38 15.54
CA PRO A 65 -3.97 -3.27 16.67
C PRO A 65 -3.20 -2.82 17.92
N VAL A 66 -3.68 -3.20 19.10
CA VAL A 66 -3.03 -2.85 20.38
C VAL A 66 -1.61 -3.39 20.51
N SER A 67 -1.31 -4.48 19.78
CA SER A 67 0.00 -5.14 19.72
C SER A 67 0.95 -4.52 18.69
N ALA A 68 0.59 -3.40 18.03
CA ALA A 68 1.44 -2.78 17.03
C ALA A 68 2.80 -2.33 17.63
N PRO A 69 3.93 -2.60 16.96
CA PRO A 69 5.25 -2.25 17.49
C PRO A 69 5.38 -0.73 17.74
N LEU A 70 5.90 -0.36 18.91
CA LEU A 70 6.09 1.03 19.32
C LEU A 70 6.84 1.90 18.28
N PRO A 71 7.92 1.43 17.62
CA PRO A 71 8.59 2.24 16.59
C PRO A 71 7.65 2.62 15.43
N LYS A 72 6.76 1.73 15.01
CA LYS A 72 5.82 1.97 13.90
C LYS A 72 4.73 2.98 14.31
N ILE A 73 4.25 2.90 15.56
CA ILE A 73 3.34 3.89 16.16
C ILE A 73 4.01 5.27 16.22
N GLN A 74 5.23 5.33 16.75
CA GLN A 74 5.98 6.58 16.91
C GLN A 74 6.28 7.23 15.56
N ASN A 75 6.62 6.45 14.53
CA ASN A 75 6.87 6.97 13.19
C ASN A 75 5.65 7.74 12.65
N CYS A 76 4.45 7.17 12.76
CA CYS A 76 3.23 7.83 12.32
C CYS A 76 2.91 9.08 13.16
N ARG A 77 3.13 9.02 14.49
CA ARG A 77 2.94 10.18 15.39
C ARG A 77 3.89 11.33 15.08
N LYS A 78 5.15 11.06 14.72
CA LYS A 78 6.12 12.09 14.28
C LYS A 78 5.62 12.86 13.05
N HIS A 79 4.84 12.19 12.20
CA HIS A 79 4.15 12.80 11.07
C HIS A 79 2.75 13.35 11.43
N GLY A 80 2.41 13.53 12.70
CA GLY A 80 1.16 14.18 13.12
C GLY A 80 -0.10 13.36 12.90
N ALA A 81 0.01 12.07 12.57
CA ALA A 81 -1.16 11.21 12.47
C ALA A 81 -1.76 10.93 13.85
N ASN A 82 -3.09 11.00 13.93
CA ASN A 82 -3.84 10.53 15.08
C ASN A 82 -3.83 8.99 15.09
N ILE A 83 -3.35 8.38 16.17
CA ILE A 83 -3.26 6.92 16.26
C ILE A 83 -4.38 6.37 17.14
N VAL A 84 -5.13 5.41 16.59
CA VAL A 84 -6.16 4.66 17.30
C VAL A 84 -5.69 3.23 17.49
N LEU A 85 -5.26 2.89 18.70
CA LEU A 85 -4.83 1.54 19.07
C LEU A 85 -6.05 0.73 19.53
N LYS A 86 -6.67 -0.03 18.60
CA LYS A 86 -7.86 -0.83 18.91
C LYS A 86 -7.96 -2.05 18.01
N GLY A 87 -8.33 -3.17 18.61
CA GLY A 87 -8.43 -4.47 17.95
C GLY A 87 -7.22 -5.36 18.26
N LYS A 88 -7.44 -6.67 18.20
CA LYS A 88 -6.43 -7.71 18.46
C LYS A 88 -5.50 -7.93 17.26
N ASN A 89 -6.00 -7.68 16.06
CA ASN A 89 -5.29 -7.86 14.80
C ASN A 89 -5.68 -6.75 13.80
N ILE A 90 -5.06 -6.77 12.62
CA ILE A 90 -5.28 -5.74 11.61
C ILE A 90 -6.72 -5.73 11.06
N SER A 91 -7.36 -6.91 10.97
CA SER A 91 -8.76 -7.02 10.54
C SER A 91 -9.73 -6.33 11.51
N GLU A 92 -9.51 -6.50 12.83
CA GLU A 92 -10.28 -5.78 13.84
C GLU A 92 -10.00 -4.27 13.81
N ALA A 93 -8.74 -3.86 13.64
CA ALA A 93 -8.38 -2.45 13.49
C ALA A 93 -9.01 -1.83 12.24
N ARG A 94 -9.15 -2.59 11.15
CA ARG A 94 -9.90 -2.19 9.94
C ARG A 94 -11.37 -1.95 10.22
N LYS A 95 -12.03 -2.84 10.98
CA LYS A 95 -13.42 -2.61 11.41
C LYS A 95 -13.57 -1.31 12.21
N VAL A 96 -12.58 -0.97 13.04
CA VAL A 96 -12.55 0.30 13.78
C VAL A 96 -12.39 1.49 12.83
N ALA A 97 -11.45 1.42 11.88
CA ALA A 97 -11.23 2.45 10.88
C ALA A 97 -12.48 2.75 10.04
N LEU A 98 -13.18 1.70 9.58
CA LEU A 98 -14.43 1.85 8.82
C LEU A 98 -15.55 2.47 9.65
N LYS A 99 -15.70 2.05 10.92
CA LYS A 99 -16.67 2.68 11.84
C LYS A 99 -16.34 4.16 12.08
N LEU A 100 -15.06 4.50 12.19
CA LEU A 100 -14.61 5.87 12.37
C LEU A 100 -14.86 6.72 11.13
N ALA A 101 -14.56 6.17 9.95
CA ALA A 101 -14.85 6.78 8.65
C ALA A 101 -16.32 7.18 8.57
N ASN A 102 -17.22 6.23 8.82
CA ASN A 102 -18.67 6.46 8.76
C ASN A 102 -19.14 7.48 9.79
N ARG A 103 -18.66 7.40 11.04
CA ARG A 103 -19.12 8.30 12.12
C ARG A 103 -18.64 9.74 11.98
N ARG A 104 -17.45 9.94 11.43
CA ARG A 104 -16.80 11.27 11.35
C ARG A 104 -16.79 11.84 9.93
N GLY A 105 -17.32 11.11 8.96
CA GLY A 105 -17.29 11.49 7.54
C GLY A 105 -15.89 11.46 6.93
N MET A 106 -14.96 10.67 7.50
CA MET A 106 -13.60 10.58 6.99
C MET A 106 -13.54 9.61 5.80
N THR A 107 -12.57 9.78 4.91
CA THR A 107 -12.37 8.87 3.78
C THR A 107 -11.48 7.70 4.19
N TYR A 108 -12.01 6.47 4.13
CA TYR A 108 -11.21 5.27 4.37
C TYR A 108 -10.32 4.95 3.16
N ILE A 109 -9.01 4.86 3.38
CA ILE A 109 -8.02 4.56 2.35
C ILE A 109 -7.45 3.16 2.56
N ASN A 110 -7.87 2.23 1.70
CA ASN A 110 -7.25 0.91 1.59
C ASN A 110 -5.85 1.05 0.99
N GLY A 111 -4.85 0.38 1.55
CA GLY A 111 -3.46 0.50 1.12
C GLY A 111 -3.08 -0.23 -0.16
N TYR A 112 -4.00 -0.95 -0.78
CA TYR A 112 -3.76 -1.67 -2.04
C TYR A 112 -4.99 -1.76 -2.93
N ASP A 113 -6.19 -1.86 -2.38
CA ASP A 113 -7.45 -2.00 -3.14
C ASP A 113 -8.18 -0.65 -3.21
N HIS A 114 -7.60 0.28 -3.98
CA HIS A 114 -8.16 1.61 -4.21
C HIS A 114 -7.62 2.18 -5.53
N PRO A 115 -8.46 2.65 -6.47
CA PRO A 115 -8.02 3.09 -7.80
C PRO A 115 -6.84 4.08 -7.80
N HIS A 116 -6.91 5.15 -6.99
CA HIS A 116 -5.79 6.09 -6.86
C HIS A 116 -4.53 5.50 -6.23
N ILE A 117 -4.64 4.49 -5.35
CA ILE A 117 -3.45 3.80 -4.84
C ILE A 117 -2.80 3.01 -5.97
N LEU A 118 -3.57 2.22 -6.73
CA LEU A 118 -3.07 1.45 -7.88
C LEU A 118 -2.40 2.37 -8.91
N ALA A 119 -3.08 3.46 -9.29
CA ALA A 119 -2.55 4.43 -10.24
C ALA A 119 -1.24 5.05 -9.75
N GLY A 120 -1.14 5.38 -8.45
CA GLY A 120 0.11 5.87 -7.87
C GLY A 120 1.24 4.85 -7.98
N GLN A 121 0.97 3.56 -7.71
CA GLN A 121 2.00 2.52 -7.90
C GLN A 121 2.38 2.33 -9.37
N GLY A 122 1.45 2.55 -10.30
CA GLY A 122 1.69 2.44 -11.73
C GLY A 122 2.75 3.41 -12.27
N VAL A 123 2.97 4.55 -11.60
CA VAL A 123 4.05 5.48 -11.95
C VAL A 123 5.42 4.79 -11.94
N ILE A 124 5.63 3.80 -11.06
CA ILE A 124 6.87 3.00 -11.04
C ILE A 124 7.09 2.31 -12.39
N GLY A 125 6.01 1.77 -12.99
CA GLY A 125 6.08 1.10 -14.29
C GLY A 125 6.44 2.06 -15.41
N LEU A 126 5.92 3.29 -15.38
CA LEU A 126 6.29 4.34 -16.34
C LEU A 126 7.77 4.71 -16.21
N GLU A 127 8.25 4.93 -14.98
CA GLU A 127 9.65 5.26 -14.74
C GLU A 127 10.60 4.10 -15.12
N ILE A 128 10.20 2.84 -14.91
CA ILE A 128 10.98 1.68 -15.36
C ILE A 128 11.14 1.71 -16.88
N LEU A 129 10.07 1.98 -17.63
CA LEU A 129 10.11 2.05 -19.09
C LEU A 129 10.86 3.27 -19.61
N GLU A 130 10.88 4.37 -18.87
CA GLU A 130 11.70 5.54 -19.21
C GLU A 130 13.19 5.25 -19.00
N GLN A 131 13.54 4.60 -17.89
CA GLN A 131 14.92 4.36 -17.47
C GLN A 131 15.55 3.15 -18.17
N VAL A 132 14.75 2.14 -18.51
CA VAL A 132 15.17 0.92 -19.21
C VAL A 132 14.14 0.60 -20.32
N PRO A 133 14.18 1.31 -21.47
CA PRO A 133 13.15 1.22 -22.50
C PRO A 133 12.95 -0.16 -23.11
N ASP A 134 13.99 -1.00 -23.09
CA ASP A 134 14.04 -2.33 -23.67
C ASP A 134 13.85 -3.46 -22.65
N VAL A 135 13.41 -3.16 -21.42
CA VAL A 135 13.25 -4.14 -20.34
C VAL A 135 12.49 -5.42 -20.76
N ASP A 136 13.18 -6.56 -20.62
CA ASP A 136 12.64 -7.89 -20.95
C ASP A 136 11.64 -8.39 -19.90
N ALA A 137 11.96 -8.16 -18.62
CA ALA A 137 11.21 -8.69 -17.50
C ALA A 137 11.27 -7.77 -16.27
N VAL A 138 10.16 -7.70 -15.54
CA VAL A 138 10.06 -7.01 -14.25
C VAL A 138 9.60 -7.98 -13.17
N VAL A 139 10.35 -8.04 -12.08
CA VAL A 139 10.05 -8.90 -10.91
C VAL A 139 9.49 -8.01 -9.81
N LEU A 140 8.29 -8.34 -9.32
CA LEU A 140 7.55 -7.54 -8.34
C LEU A 140 7.13 -8.39 -7.17
N THR A 141 7.23 -7.85 -5.96
CA THR A 141 6.60 -8.48 -4.80
C THR A 141 5.07 -8.32 -4.85
N VAL A 142 4.34 -9.35 -4.42
CA VAL A 142 2.90 -9.31 -4.25
C VAL A 142 2.50 -9.56 -2.80
N GLY A 143 1.64 -8.68 -2.29
CA GLY A 143 0.87 -8.85 -1.05
C GLY A 143 -0.60 -8.68 -1.41
N GLY A 144 -1.21 -7.56 -1.04
CA GLY A 144 -2.58 -7.21 -1.48
C GLY A 144 -2.75 -6.83 -2.96
N GLY A 145 -1.79 -7.15 -3.85
CA GLY A 145 -1.91 -6.92 -5.30
C GLY A 145 -1.65 -5.50 -5.80
N GLY A 146 -1.84 -4.44 -5.01
CA GLY A 146 -1.80 -3.05 -5.52
C GLY A 146 -0.52 -2.62 -6.27
N LEU A 147 0.66 -3.06 -5.84
CA LEU A 147 1.93 -2.81 -6.56
C LEU A 147 1.94 -3.53 -7.91
N LEU A 148 1.70 -4.84 -7.88
CA LEU A 148 1.65 -5.70 -9.05
C LEU A 148 0.65 -5.16 -10.07
N SER A 149 -0.58 -4.86 -9.66
CA SER A 149 -1.63 -4.38 -10.54
C SER A 149 -1.29 -3.02 -11.16
N GLY A 150 -0.83 -2.06 -10.36
CA GLY A 150 -0.48 -0.72 -10.85
C GLY A 150 0.66 -0.76 -11.87
N VAL A 151 1.78 -1.40 -11.51
CA VAL A 151 2.95 -1.51 -12.38
C VAL A 151 2.64 -2.33 -13.63
N SER A 152 1.90 -3.43 -13.49
CA SER A 152 1.51 -4.25 -14.63
C SER A 152 0.63 -3.50 -15.61
N CYS A 153 -0.31 -2.69 -15.12
CA CYS A 153 -1.15 -1.86 -15.98
C CYS A 153 -0.30 -0.90 -16.81
N ALA A 154 0.58 -0.14 -16.17
CA ALA A 154 1.45 0.82 -16.84
C ALA A 154 2.40 0.14 -17.86
N ILE A 155 3.03 -0.96 -17.47
CA ILE A 155 3.95 -1.69 -18.35
C ILE A 155 3.20 -2.33 -19.51
N LYS A 156 2.11 -3.06 -19.26
CA LYS A 156 1.40 -3.78 -20.33
C LYS A 156 0.72 -2.86 -21.33
N HIS A 157 0.32 -1.66 -20.90
CA HIS A 157 -0.23 -0.66 -21.80
C HIS A 157 0.83 -0.15 -22.80
N ASN A 158 2.06 0.10 -22.35
CA ASN A 158 3.11 0.72 -23.17
C ASN A 158 4.04 -0.29 -23.85
N ARG A 159 4.27 -1.44 -23.22
CA ARG A 159 5.23 -2.47 -23.66
C ARG A 159 4.69 -3.89 -23.34
N PRO A 160 3.65 -4.36 -24.06
CA PRO A 160 2.92 -5.59 -23.74
C PRO A 160 3.79 -6.86 -23.73
N GLN A 161 4.92 -6.87 -24.45
CA GLN A 161 5.87 -7.97 -24.52
C GLN A 161 6.71 -8.15 -23.25
N THR A 162 6.90 -7.12 -22.43
CA THR A 162 7.68 -7.21 -21.19
C THR A 162 7.03 -8.22 -20.24
N LYS A 163 7.79 -9.19 -19.76
CA LYS A 163 7.32 -10.22 -18.83
C LYS A 163 7.18 -9.63 -17.43
N ILE A 164 6.19 -10.09 -16.67
CA ILE A 164 5.99 -9.67 -15.29
C ILE A 164 5.93 -10.91 -14.40
N TYR A 165 6.82 -10.94 -13.42
CA TYR A 165 6.92 -12.03 -12.46
C TYR A 165 6.52 -11.53 -11.08
N ALA A 166 5.39 -12.02 -10.58
CA ALA A 166 4.96 -11.77 -9.22
C ALA A 166 5.66 -12.74 -8.26
N VAL A 167 6.15 -12.22 -7.13
CA VAL A 167 6.87 -12.97 -6.11
C VAL A 167 6.20 -12.77 -4.76
N GLU A 168 5.79 -13.87 -4.13
CA GLU A 168 5.26 -13.89 -2.77
C GLU A 168 6.00 -14.92 -1.91
N SER A 169 5.89 -14.73 -0.60
CA SER A 169 6.35 -15.67 0.40
C SER A 169 5.50 -16.93 0.35
N VAL A 170 6.15 -18.09 0.31
CA VAL A 170 5.50 -19.41 0.42
C VAL A 170 4.60 -19.53 1.66
N ARG A 171 4.89 -18.76 2.72
CA ARG A 171 4.13 -18.70 3.98
C ARG A 171 2.89 -17.80 3.93
N CYS A 172 2.69 -17.06 2.85
CA CYS A 172 1.54 -16.17 2.66
C CYS A 172 1.21 -16.05 1.16
N ALA A 173 1.02 -17.21 0.52
CA ALA A 173 0.86 -17.33 -0.93
C ALA A 173 -0.58 -17.01 -1.39
N SER A 174 -1.08 -15.82 -1.04
CA SER A 174 -2.47 -15.43 -1.27
C SER A 174 -2.77 -15.16 -2.75
N TRP A 175 -1.77 -14.71 -3.53
CA TRP A 175 -1.92 -14.45 -4.94
C TRP A 175 -2.04 -15.74 -5.76
N ILE A 176 -1.11 -16.69 -5.57
CA ILE A 176 -1.16 -18.01 -6.22
C ILE A 176 -2.46 -18.72 -5.86
N SER A 177 -2.87 -18.69 -4.58
CA SER A 177 -4.13 -19.28 -4.13
C SER A 177 -5.33 -18.69 -4.89
N ALA A 178 -5.39 -17.36 -5.02
CA ALA A 178 -6.47 -16.68 -5.74
C ALA A 178 -6.46 -16.99 -7.24
N MET A 179 -5.28 -17.04 -7.86
CA MET A 179 -5.12 -17.38 -9.28
C MET A 179 -5.58 -18.82 -9.57
N SER A 180 -5.18 -19.79 -8.74
CA SER A 180 -5.62 -21.19 -8.87
C SER A 180 -7.12 -21.35 -8.67
N ALA A 181 -7.73 -20.56 -7.79
CA ALA A 181 -9.17 -20.59 -7.54
C ALA A 181 -10.00 -19.75 -8.55
N GLY A 182 -9.36 -18.93 -9.37
CA GLY A 182 -10.02 -17.99 -10.28
C GLY A 182 -10.77 -16.84 -9.59
N LYS A 183 -10.58 -16.66 -8.27
CA LYS A 183 -11.24 -15.64 -7.46
C LYS A 183 -10.46 -15.37 -6.16
N PRO A 184 -10.64 -14.20 -5.52
CA PRO A 184 -10.08 -13.97 -4.20
C PRO A 184 -10.52 -15.04 -3.20
N VAL A 185 -9.55 -15.63 -2.49
CA VAL A 185 -9.77 -16.62 -1.44
C VAL A 185 -9.04 -16.17 -0.18
N PHE A 186 -9.56 -16.58 0.98
CA PHE A 186 -8.85 -16.37 2.23
C PHE A 186 -7.70 -17.36 2.33
N THR A 187 -6.49 -16.84 2.54
CA THR A 187 -5.29 -17.64 2.74
C THR A 187 -4.79 -17.39 4.15
N VAL A 188 -4.52 -18.44 4.91
CA VAL A 188 -3.86 -18.32 6.21
C VAL A 188 -2.41 -17.91 5.97
N CYS A 189 -1.97 -16.83 6.60
CA CYS A 189 -0.58 -16.40 6.54
C CYS A 189 0.14 -16.77 7.84
N ASP A 190 1.20 -17.55 7.71
CA ASP A 190 2.08 -17.91 8.82
C ASP A 190 3.09 -16.80 9.10
N HIS A 191 3.79 -16.92 10.23
CA HIS A 191 4.91 -16.04 10.56
C HIS A 191 5.97 -16.07 9.45
N THR A 192 6.27 -14.90 8.90
CA THR A 192 7.26 -14.69 7.83
C THR A 192 8.04 -13.40 8.08
N LEU A 193 9.28 -13.35 7.58
CA LEU A 193 10.08 -12.13 7.54
C LEU A 193 9.48 -11.09 6.56
N ALA A 194 8.70 -11.54 5.59
CA ALA A 194 8.02 -10.68 4.62
C ALA A 194 6.70 -10.11 5.17
N ASP A 195 6.75 -9.42 6.32
CA ASP A 195 5.56 -8.87 7.00
C ASP A 195 4.70 -7.98 6.10
N GLY A 196 5.34 -7.22 5.20
CA GLY A 196 4.70 -6.37 4.21
C GLY A 196 3.80 -7.11 3.20
N GLN A 197 3.96 -8.43 3.02
CA GLN A 197 3.12 -9.23 2.12
C GLN A 197 1.87 -9.80 2.84
N CYS A 198 1.90 -9.91 4.16
CA CYS A 198 0.79 -10.42 4.98
C CYS A 198 -0.27 -9.34 5.27
N GLN A 199 -0.98 -8.88 4.23
CA GLN A 199 -2.00 -7.83 4.33
C GLN A 199 -3.43 -8.40 4.20
N LEU A 200 -3.82 -9.29 5.12
CA LEU A 200 -5.18 -9.86 5.23
C LEU A 200 -6.15 -8.93 5.98
#